data_AF-F8UV50-F1
#
_entry.id   AF-F8UV50-F1
#
_cell.length_a   1.000
_cell.length_b   1.000
_cell.length_c   1.000
_cell.angle_alpha   90.00
_cell.angle_beta   90.00
_cell.angle_gamma   90.00
#
_symmetry.space_group_name_H-M   'P 1'
#
loop_
_entity.id
_entity.type
_entity.pdbx_description
1 polymer ?
#
loop_
_entity_poly.entity_id
_entity_poly.type
_entity_poly.pdbx_seq_one_letter_code
_entity_poly.pdbx_strand_id
1 'polypeptide(L)'
;DYGALEPHINAEIMQLHHSKHHATYVNNLNVTEEKYKEALAKGDVTAQVSLQPALKFNGGGHINHTIFWTNLSPNGGGEPKGELMEAIKRDFGSFANFKEKLTAVSVGVQGSGWGWLG
;
A
#
# COMPACT_ATOMS: atom_id res chain seq x y z
N ASP A 1 -10.11 -4.29 -15.72
CA ASP A 1 -10.27 -5.74 -15.40
C ASP A 1 -8.98 -6.25 -14.75
N TYR A 2 -8.91 -7.50 -14.28
CA TYR A 2 -7.71 -8.03 -13.62
C TYR A 2 -6.53 -8.24 -14.58
N GLY A 3 -6.77 -8.46 -15.88
CA GLY A 3 -5.72 -8.63 -16.89
C GLY A 3 -5.23 -7.33 -17.52
N ALA A 4 -5.77 -6.17 -17.12
CA ALA A 4 -5.50 -4.88 -17.75
C ALA A 4 -4.01 -4.46 -17.67
N LEU A 5 -3.23 -5.03 -16.75
CA LEU A 5 -1.81 -4.68 -16.55
C LEU A 5 -0.85 -5.69 -17.19
N GLU A 6 -1.35 -6.67 -17.95
CA GLU A 6 -0.50 -7.58 -18.71
C GLU A 6 0.25 -6.84 -19.83
N PRO A 7 1.51 -7.23 -20.12
CA PRO A 7 2.24 -8.39 -19.56
C PRO A 7 3.05 -8.05 -18.28
N HIS A 8 2.92 -6.85 -17.73
CA HIS A 8 3.76 -6.39 -16.62
C HIS A 8 3.36 -7.01 -15.28
N ILE A 9 2.06 -7.17 -15.04
CA ILE A 9 1.50 -7.90 -13.90
C ILE A 9 0.36 -8.78 -14.43
N ASN A 10 0.45 -10.10 -14.20
CA ASN A 10 -0.53 -11.04 -14.74
C ASN A 10 -1.90 -10.98 -14.03
N ALA A 11 -2.94 -11.45 -14.72
CA ALA A 11 -4.31 -11.43 -14.21
C ALA A 11 -4.49 -12.24 -12.93
N GLU A 12 -3.78 -13.37 -12.79
CA GLU A 12 -3.86 -14.23 -11.61
C GLU A 12 -3.40 -13.51 -10.34
N ILE A 13 -2.24 -12.84 -10.40
CA ILE A 13 -1.72 -12.02 -9.31
C ILE A 13 -2.74 -10.94 -8.97
N MET A 14 -3.22 -10.17 -9.94
CA MET A 14 -4.17 -9.08 -9.70
C MET A 14 -5.47 -9.58 -9.05
N GLN A 15 -6.00 -10.71 -9.53
CA GLN A 15 -7.22 -11.30 -8.99
C GLN A 15 -7.03 -11.76 -7.54
N LEU A 16 -5.96 -12.50 -7.23
CA LEU A 16 -5.70 -12.98 -5.88
C LEU A 16 -5.37 -11.81 -4.94
N HIS A 17 -4.54 -10.88 -5.37
CA HIS A 17 -4.09 -9.74 -4.59
C HIS A 17 -5.25 -8.82 -4.20
N HIS A 18 -6.19 -8.57 -5.12
CA HIS A 18 -7.41 -7.81 -4.82
C HIS A 18 -8.45 -8.65 -4.05
N SER A 19 -8.92 -9.76 -4.62
CA SER A 19 -10.10 -10.48 -4.10
C SER A 19 -9.84 -11.34 -2.87
N LYS A 20 -8.56 -11.63 -2.56
CA LYS A 20 -8.18 -12.42 -1.38
C LYS A 20 -7.39 -11.59 -0.39
N HIS A 21 -6.22 -11.08 -0.77
CA HIS A 21 -5.33 -10.38 0.16
C HIS A 21 -5.93 -9.07 0.65
N HIS A 22 -6.31 -8.16 -0.27
CA HIS A 22 -6.92 -6.90 0.13
C HIS A 22 -8.26 -7.10 0.84
N ALA A 23 -9.11 -8.00 0.35
CA ALA A 23 -10.38 -8.35 1.01
C ALA A 23 -10.17 -8.85 2.46
N THR A 24 -9.11 -9.61 2.73
CA THR A 24 -8.79 -10.07 4.09
C THR A 24 -8.43 -8.90 5.01
N TYR A 25 -7.63 -7.94 4.54
CA TYR A 25 -7.31 -6.74 5.32
C TYR A 25 -8.56 -5.93 5.67
N VAL A 26 -9.47 -5.72 4.70
CA VAL A 26 -10.73 -4.99 4.93
C VAL A 26 -11.60 -5.71 5.96
N ASN A 27 -11.83 -7.02 5.79
CA ASN A 27 -12.68 -7.79 6.69
C ASN A 27 -12.13 -7.77 8.13
N ASN A 28 -10.83 -7.98 8.29
CA ASN A 28 -10.21 -8.01 9.62
C ASN A 28 -10.09 -6.62 10.24
N LEU A 29 -9.94 -5.56 9.44
CA LEU A 29 -9.97 -4.18 9.92
C LEU A 29 -11.33 -3.88 10.55
N ASN A 30 -12.43 -4.17 9.86
CA ASN A 30 -13.79 -3.94 10.36
C ASN A 30 -14.01 -4.63 11.71
N VAL A 31 -13.65 -5.91 11.82
CA VAL A 31 -13.76 -6.67 13.08
C VAL A 31 -12.88 -6.06 14.19
N THR A 32 -11.69 -5.58 13.84
CA THR A 32 -10.77 -4.98 14.83
C THR A 32 -11.30 -3.64 15.33
N GLU A 33 -11.85 -2.80 14.45
CA GLU A 33 -12.43 -1.52 14.81
C GLU A 33 -13.67 -1.66 15.70
N GLU A 34 -14.53 -2.64 15.44
CA GLU A 34 -15.67 -2.96 16.31
C GLU A 34 -15.22 -3.31 17.74
N LYS A 35 -14.23 -4.21 17.86
CA LYS A 35 -13.65 -4.59 19.16
C LYS A 35 -12.97 -3.40 19.84
N TYR A 36 -12.26 -2.58 19.09
CA TYR A 36 -11.58 -1.41 19.63
C TYR A 36 -12.58 -0.38 20.16
N LYS A 37 -13.67 -0.15 19.43
CA LYS A 37 -14.76 0.74 19.86
C LYS A 37 -15.41 0.27 21.16
N GLU A 38 -15.65 -1.03 21.31
CA GLU A 38 -16.15 -1.61 22.55
C GLU A 38 -15.16 -1.41 23.71
N ALA A 39 -13.88 -1.68 23.48
CA ALA A 39 -12.83 -1.49 24.49
C ALA A 39 -12.71 -0.02 24.92
N LEU A 40 -12.79 0.91 23.95
CA LEU A 40 -12.79 2.34 24.20
C LEU A 40 -14.01 2.78 25.04
N ALA A 41 -15.21 2.31 24.70
CA ALA A 41 -16.43 2.64 25.43
C ALA A 41 -16.42 2.14 26.88
N LYS A 42 -15.71 1.03 27.15
CA LYS A 42 -15.53 0.46 28.49
C LYS A 42 -14.36 1.05 29.27
N GLY A 43 -13.54 1.89 28.64
CA GLY A 43 -12.27 2.34 29.23
C GLY A 43 -11.26 1.21 29.44
N ASP A 44 -11.38 0.09 28.71
CA ASP A 44 -10.48 -1.05 28.81
C ASP A 44 -9.19 -0.75 28.01
N VAL A 45 -8.22 -0.15 28.70
CA VAL A 45 -6.92 0.20 28.12
C VAL A 45 -6.12 -1.05 27.72
N THR A 46 -6.25 -2.14 28.47
CA THR A 46 -5.55 -3.40 28.18
C THR A 46 -6.01 -3.98 26.85
N ALA A 47 -7.33 -4.06 26.63
CA ALA A 47 -7.88 -4.52 25.36
C ALA A 47 -7.49 -3.60 24.20
N GLN A 48 -7.56 -2.27 24.38
CA GLN A 48 -7.12 -1.31 23.36
C GLN A 48 -5.66 -1.55 22.92
N VAL A 49 -4.73 -1.67 23.87
CA VAL A 49 -3.31 -1.94 23.59
C VAL A 49 -3.14 -3.28 22.88
N SER A 50 -3.86 -4.33 23.32
CA SER A 50 -3.78 -5.67 22.71
C SER A 50 -4.24 -5.70 21.25
N LEU A 51 -5.13 -4.80 20.84
CA LEU A 51 -5.69 -4.71 19.49
C LEU A 51 -4.81 -3.89 18.53
N GLN A 52 -3.88 -3.09 19.03
CA GLN A 52 -3.04 -2.22 18.19
C GLN A 52 -2.28 -2.95 17.07
N PRO A 53 -1.69 -4.15 17.29
CA PRO A 53 -1.01 -4.86 16.21
C PRO A 53 -1.94 -5.24 15.07
N ALA A 54 -3.15 -5.72 15.38
CA ALA A 54 -4.16 -6.08 14.39
C ALA A 54 -4.69 -4.85 13.66
N LEU A 55 -4.91 -3.73 14.37
CA LEU A 55 -5.37 -2.48 13.78
C LEU A 55 -4.30 -1.92 12.82
N LYS A 56 -3.04 -1.89 13.25
CA LYS A 56 -1.92 -1.45 12.41
C LYS A 56 -1.75 -2.33 11.18
N PHE A 57 -1.80 -3.66 11.35
CA PHE A 57 -1.55 -4.59 10.24
C PHE A 57 -2.68 -4.57 9.20
N ASN A 58 -3.93 -4.69 9.64
CA ASN A 58 -5.07 -4.72 8.73
C ASN A 58 -5.41 -3.34 8.19
N GLY A 59 -5.34 -2.30 9.03
CA GLY A 59 -5.52 -0.91 8.62
C GLY A 59 -4.43 -0.46 7.64
N GLY A 60 -3.17 -0.69 7.99
CA GLY A 60 -2.05 -0.42 7.09
C GLY A 60 -2.13 -1.22 5.79
N GLY A 61 -2.51 -2.51 5.86
CA GLY A 61 -2.77 -3.32 4.69
C GLY A 61 -3.83 -2.71 3.78
N HIS A 62 -5.00 -2.34 4.33
CA HIS A 62 -6.08 -1.72 3.56
C HIS A 62 -5.67 -0.38 2.92
N ILE A 63 -5.03 0.50 3.68
CA ILE A 63 -4.56 1.81 3.19
C ILE A 63 -3.56 1.61 2.04
N ASN A 64 -2.54 0.79 2.25
CA ASN A 64 -1.49 0.57 1.26
C ASN A 64 -2.05 0.02 -0.05
N HIS A 65 -2.93 -0.98 0.02
CA HIS A 65 -3.51 -1.59 -1.18
C HIS A 65 -4.47 -0.63 -1.88
N THR A 66 -5.26 0.15 -1.14
CA THR A 66 -6.14 1.17 -1.72
C THR A 66 -5.36 2.18 -2.55
N ILE A 67 -4.22 2.66 -2.02
CA ILE A 67 -3.32 3.55 -2.76
C ILE A 67 -2.69 2.82 -3.95
N PHE A 68 -2.16 1.60 -3.74
CA PHE A 68 -1.53 0.78 -4.77
C PHE A 68 -2.40 0.61 -6.02
N TRP A 69 -3.69 0.32 -5.86
CA TRP A 69 -4.60 0.18 -7.02
C TRP A 69 -4.73 1.45 -7.83
N THR A 70 -4.69 2.63 -7.20
CA THR A 70 -4.78 3.92 -7.89
C THR A 70 -3.45 4.37 -8.51
N ASN A 71 -2.32 3.78 -8.09
CA ASN A 71 -1.01 4.04 -8.70
C ASN A 71 -0.77 3.25 -9.98
N LEU A 72 -1.62 2.28 -10.30
CA LEU A 72 -1.50 1.43 -11.48
C LEU A 72 -2.55 1.81 -12.54
N SER A 73 -2.16 1.74 -13.81
CA SER A 73 -3.07 1.99 -14.93
C SER A 73 -2.61 1.22 -16.17
N PRO A 74 -3.53 0.64 -16.95
CA PRO A 74 -3.19 0.03 -18.26
C PRO A 74 -2.57 1.03 -19.22
N ASN A 75 -2.87 2.32 -19.04
CA ASN A 75 -2.41 3.42 -19.89
C ASN A 75 -1.40 4.30 -19.14
N GLY A 76 -0.81 3.77 -18.07
CA GLY A 76 0.21 4.44 -17.28
C GLY A 76 1.61 4.31 -17.89
N GLY A 77 2.63 4.53 -17.05
CA GLY A 77 4.04 4.51 -17.47
C GLY A 77 4.51 5.84 -18.06
N GLY A 78 5.70 5.81 -18.67
CA GLY A 78 6.41 7.01 -19.08
C GLY A 78 6.98 7.79 -17.89
N GLU A 79 7.10 9.10 -18.06
CA GLU A 79 7.60 10.01 -17.03
C GLU A 79 6.50 10.98 -16.59
N PRO A 80 6.48 11.42 -15.31
CA PRO A 80 5.56 12.46 -14.88
C PRO A 80 5.86 13.78 -15.60
N LYS A 81 4.92 14.72 -15.53
CA LYS A 81 5.05 16.05 -16.12
C LYS A 81 4.71 17.12 -15.09
N GLY A 82 5.06 18.38 -15.39
CA GLY A 82 4.75 19.52 -14.55
C GLY A 82 5.46 19.46 -13.20
N GLU A 83 4.80 19.97 -12.16
CA GLU A 83 5.37 20.16 -10.83
C GLU A 83 5.98 18.89 -10.23
N LEU A 84 5.39 17.72 -10.47
CA LEU A 84 5.92 16.45 -9.98
C LEU A 84 7.28 16.11 -10.59
N MET A 85 7.45 16.32 -11.90
CA MET A 85 8.74 16.09 -12.55
C MET A 85 9.80 17.07 -12.05
N GLU A 86 9.44 18.34 -11.87
CA GLU A 86 10.38 19.34 -11.37
C GLU A 86 10.77 19.08 -9.90
N ALA A 87 9.83 18.63 -9.06
CA ALA A 87 10.14 18.16 -7.71
C ALA A 87 11.09 16.95 -7.73
N ILE A 88 10.85 15.98 -8.61
CA ILE A 88 11.73 14.81 -8.75
C ILE A 88 13.14 15.23 -9.16
N LYS A 89 13.30 16.11 -10.16
CA LYS A 89 14.62 16.60 -10.56
C LYS A 89 15.31 17.40 -9.46
N ARG A 90 14.57 18.22 -8.71
CA ARG A 90 15.10 18.97 -7.57
C ARG A 90 15.66 18.05 -6.49
N ASP A 91 14.88 17.04 -6.10
CA ASP A 91 15.17 16.23 -4.90
C ASP A 91 16.06 15.02 -5.21
N PHE A 92 16.02 14.50 -6.44
CA PHE A 92 16.76 13.30 -6.84
C PHE A 92 17.76 13.56 -7.97
N GLY A 93 17.83 14.78 -8.51
CA GLY A 93 18.72 15.18 -9.61
C GLY A 93 18.18 14.82 -10.99
N SER A 94 17.58 13.63 -11.15
CA SER A 94 16.94 13.20 -12.39
C SER A 94 15.86 12.14 -12.12
N PHE A 95 14.95 11.95 -13.08
CA PHE A 95 13.96 10.86 -13.00
C PHE A 95 14.62 9.47 -12.97
N ALA A 96 15.73 9.29 -13.68
CA ALA A 96 16.50 8.05 -13.65
C ALA A 96 17.07 7.76 -12.26
N ASN A 97 17.67 8.76 -11.60
CA ASN A 97 18.20 8.63 -10.24
C ASN A 97 17.09 8.34 -9.23
N PHE A 98 15.94 8.99 -9.38
CA PHE A 98 14.75 8.69 -8.57
C PHE A 98 14.32 7.23 -8.72
N LYS A 99 14.19 6.75 -9.96
CA LYS A 99 13.81 5.36 -10.25
C LYS A 99 14.81 4.36 -9.68
N GLU A 100 16.11 4.65 -9.80
CA GLU A 100 17.17 3.83 -9.21
C GLU A 100 17.03 3.76 -7.68
N LYS A 101 16.88 4.91 -7.01
CA LYS A 101 16.72 4.97 -5.55
C LYS A 101 15.46 4.26 -5.07
N LEU A 102 14.31 4.52 -5.69
CA LEU A 102 13.05 3.87 -5.30
C LEU A 102 13.12 2.35 -5.51
N THR A 103 13.77 1.91 -6.58
CA THR A 103 14.01 0.48 -6.84
C THR A 103 14.91 -0.12 -5.77
N ALA A 104 16.03 0.53 -5.44
CA ALA A 104 16.99 0.05 -4.45
C ALA A 104 16.35 -0.10 -3.06
N VAL A 105 15.54 0.88 -2.61
CA VAL A 105 14.87 0.78 -1.30
C VAL A 105 13.77 -0.28 -1.30
N SER A 106 13.08 -0.49 -2.42
CA SER A 106 12.03 -1.52 -2.54
C SER A 106 12.62 -2.94 -2.53
N VAL A 107 13.71 -3.15 -3.28
CA VAL A 107 14.44 -4.43 -3.32
C VAL A 107 15.16 -4.72 -2.00
N GLY A 108 15.64 -3.68 -1.33
CA GLY A 108 16.37 -3.80 -0.06
C GLY A 108 15.53 -4.18 1.16
N VAL A 109 14.20 -4.28 1.01
CA VAL A 109 13.32 -4.71 2.11
C VAL A 109 13.64 -6.16 2.50
N GLN A 110 14.04 -6.36 3.75
CA GLN A 110 14.22 -7.70 4.32
C GLN A 110 12.90 -8.18 4.94
N GLY A 111 12.26 -9.18 4.32
CA GLY A 111 10.92 -9.65 4.69
C GLY A 111 9.82 -8.94 3.91
N SER A 112 8.60 -8.85 4.47
CA SER A 112 7.48 -8.15 3.82
C SER A 112 7.54 -6.65 4.09
N GLY A 113 7.33 -5.84 3.05
CA GLY A 113 7.28 -4.38 3.18
C GLY A 113 6.99 -3.68 1.85
N TRP A 114 7.15 -2.36 1.86
CA TRP A 114 6.80 -1.47 0.75
C TRP A 114 7.90 -0.42 0.54
N GLY A 115 8.19 -0.07 -0.71
CA GLY A 115 8.92 1.15 -1.04
C GLY A 115 7.95 2.28 -1.34
N TRP A 116 8.24 3.47 -0.82
CA TRP A 116 7.37 4.64 -0.95
C TRP A 116 8.14 5.86 -1.46
N LEU A 117 7.47 6.64 -2.32
CA LEU A 117 7.74 8.07 -2.51
C LEU A 117 6.68 8.82 -1.69
N GLY A 118 7.10 9.76 -0.85
CA GLY A 118 6.24 10.56 0.02
C GLY A 118 6.88 11.86 0.43
#